data_AF-A0A6V8LSB6-F1
#
_entry.id   AF-A0A6V8LSB6-F1
#
_cell.length_a   1.000
_cell.length_b   1.000
_cell.length_c   1.000
_cell.angle_alpha   90.00
_cell.angle_beta   90.00
_cell.angle_gamma   90.00
#
_symmetry.space_group_name_H-M   'P 1'
#
loop_
_entity.id
_entity.type
_entity.pdbx_description
1 polymer ?
#
loop_
_entity_poly.entity_id
_entity_poly.type
_entity_poly.pdbx_seq_one_letter_code
_entity_poly.pdbx_strand_id
1 'polypeptide(L)'
;MKRAILLMLALSLTLAVPALAQDDAPVKGDKAFKTLDANGDGKVTKDEFMAAAQKRAAARWEKLDPTGKGFVTKEDLEGVRAKAREKAQARKAKKDAPAQ
;
A
#
# COMPACT_ATOMS: atom_id res chain seq x y z
N MET A 1 -10.52 17.42 46.63
CA MET A 1 -11.54 18.50 46.57
C MET A 1 -10.94 19.68 45.81
N LYS A 2 -10.96 19.66 44.47
CA LYS A 2 -11.91 20.39 43.61
C LYS A 2 -12.03 21.90 43.94
N ARG A 3 -11.14 22.74 43.38
CA ARG A 3 -11.39 24.14 42.95
C ARG A 3 -10.36 24.46 41.84
N ALA A 4 -10.62 24.05 40.59
CA ALA A 4 -11.25 24.92 39.59
C ALA A 4 -10.42 26.18 39.31
N ILE A 5 -9.24 26.01 38.70
CA ILE A 5 -8.55 27.10 37.99
C ILE A 5 -9.18 27.16 36.60
N LEU A 6 -10.33 27.82 36.56
CA LEU A 6 -10.89 28.47 35.39
C LEU A 6 -9.93 29.59 35.00
N LEU A 7 -9.45 29.60 33.76
CA LEU A 7 -9.12 30.77 32.92
C LEU A 7 -8.09 30.38 31.88
N MET A 8 -8.52 29.72 30.81
CA MET A 8 -7.96 29.84 29.47
C MET A 8 -9.01 29.35 28.47
N LEU A 9 -9.97 30.20 28.16
CA LEU A 9 -10.79 30.06 26.97
C LEU A 9 -10.59 31.32 26.12
N ALA A 10 -9.38 31.48 25.59
CA ALA A 10 -9.16 32.38 24.47
C ALA A 10 -9.83 31.73 23.27
N LEU A 11 -11.03 32.23 22.96
CA LEU A 11 -11.79 31.93 21.75
C LEU A 11 -11.00 32.43 20.54
N SER A 12 -10.01 31.67 20.09
CA SER A 12 -9.35 31.90 18.80
C SER A 12 -10.31 31.46 17.70
N LEU A 13 -11.13 32.42 17.26
CA LEU A 13 -11.87 32.38 16.01
C LEU A 13 -10.86 32.38 14.85
N THR A 14 -10.31 31.22 14.55
CA THR A 14 -9.52 31.02 13.34
C THR A 14 -10.48 30.99 12.15
N LEU A 15 -10.32 31.98 11.28
CA LEU A 15 -11.03 32.10 10.00
C LEU A 15 -10.98 30.79 9.23
N ALA A 16 -12.16 30.33 8.79
CA ALA A 16 -12.29 29.25 7.84
C ALA A 16 -11.57 29.63 6.54
N VAL A 17 -10.48 28.92 6.24
CA VAL A 17 -9.84 28.98 4.92
C VAL A 17 -10.78 28.28 3.94
N PRO A 18 -11.18 28.90 2.81
CA PRO A 18 -12.02 28.22 1.84
C PRO A 18 -11.21 27.05 1.29
N ALA A 19 -11.76 25.86 1.48
CA ALA A 19 -11.28 24.63 0.89
C ALA A 19 -11.32 24.78 -0.64
N LEU A 20 -10.21 25.22 -1.22
CA LEU A 20 -9.99 25.10 -2.65
C LEU A 20 -9.84 23.61 -2.95
N ALA A 21 -10.91 23.06 -3.50
CA ALA A 21 -10.93 21.94 -4.45
C ALA A 21 -9.84 20.88 -4.19
N GLN A 22 -10.15 19.92 -3.33
CA GLN A 22 -9.55 18.60 -3.46
C GLN A 22 -10.06 18.04 -4.80
N ASP A 23 -9.23 18.13 -5.83
CA ASP A 23 -9.32 17.26 -7.00
C ASP A 23 -9.11 15.82 -6.51
N ASP A 24 -10.18 15.20 -6.01
CA ASP A 24 -10.25 13.78 -5.63
C ASP A 24 -10.28 12.89 -6.89
N ALA A 25 -9.29 13.04 -7.77
CA ALA A 25 -8.92 11.95 -8.65
C ALA A 25 -8.09 10.97 -7.80
N PRO A 26 -8.51 9.72 -7.56
CA PRO A 26 -7.72 8.76 -6.80
C PRO A 26 -6.41 8.53 -7.55
N VAL A 27 -5.35 9.19 -7.09
CA VAL A 27 -4.02 9.03 -7.66
C VAL A 27 -3.67 7.58 -7.34
N LYS A 28 -3.41 6.74 -8.35
CA LYS A 28 -3.00 5.35 -8.14
C LYS A 28 -1.77 5.22 -7.20
N GLY A 29 -1.05 6.33 -6.98
CA GLY A 29 0.00 6.48 -5.98
C GLY A 29 -0.48 6.45 -4.52
N ASP A 30 -1.69 6.90 -4.21
CA ASP A 30 -2.13 7.11 -2.82
C ASP A 30 -2.23 5.82 -2.02
N LYS A 31 -2.72 4.73 -2.66
CA LYS A 31 -2.81 3.43 -1.98
C LYS A 31 -1.44 2.83 -1.73
N ALA A 32 -0.52 2.97 -2.69
CA ALA A 32 0.85 2.47 -2.54
C ALA A 32 1.62 3.29 -1.50
N PHE A 33 1.44 4.61 -1.50
CA PHE A 33 2.01 5.53 -0.53
C PHE A 33 1.51 5.25 0.89
N LYS A 34 0.19 5.15 1.09
CA LYS A 34 -0.42 4.76 2.39
C LYS A 34 0.01 3.39 2.89
N THR A 35 0.50 2.52 2.01
CA THR A 35 1.04 1.21 2.43
C THR A 35 2.51 1.32 2.85
N LEU A 36 3.23 2.35 2.40
CA LEU A 36 4.63 2.61 2.73
C LEU A 36 4.75 3.52 3.95
N ASP A 37 3.97 4.58 3.99
CA ASP A 37 3.81 5.52 5.10
C ASP A 37 3.06 4.79 6.23
N ALA A 38 3.81 4.14 7.09
CA ALA A 38 3.26 3.27 8.12
C ALA A 38 2.77 4.09 9.33
N ASN A 39 3.36 5.26 9.55
CA ASN A 39 3.01 6.17 10.63
C ASN A 39 1.91 7.18 10.24
N GLY A 40 1.62 7.35 8.95
CA GLY A 40 0.56 8.22 8.43
C GLY A 40 0.91 9.71 8.49
N ASP A 41 2.20 10.05 8.47
CA ASP A 41 2.66 11.43 8.60
C ASP A 41 2.75 12.18 7.25
N GLY A 42 2.42 11.50 6.15
CA GLY A 42 2.46 12.06 4.81
C GLY A 42 3.86 12.06 4.19
N LYS A 43 4.83 11.36 4.78
CA LYS A 43 6.17 11.14 4.26
C LYS A 43 6.50 9.66 4.31
N VAL A 44 7.47 9.23 3.52
CA VAL A 44 8.03 7.88 3.60
C VAL A 44 9.49 8.01 3.92
N THR A 45 9.85 7.58 5.13
CA THR A 45 11.25 7.53 5.55
C THR A 45 11.99 6.37 4.87
N LYS A 46 13.32 6.43 4.85
CA LYS A 46 14.15 5.35 4.33
C LYS A 46 13.86 4.03 5.05
N ASP A 47 13.64 4.08 6.35
CA ASP A 47 13.42 2.91 7.19
C ASP A 47 12.07 2.26 6.87
N GLU A 48 11.02 3.06 6.70
CA GLU A 48 9.71 2.58 6.26
C GLU A 48 9.76 1.95 4.87
N PHE A 49 10.47 2.59 3.94
CA PHE A 49 10.67 2.04 2.60
C PHE A 49 11.42 0.69 2.65
N MET A 50 12.48 0.59 3.44
CA MET A 50 13.24 -0.64 3.62
C MET A 50 12.42 -1.75 4.30
N ALA A 51 11.67 -1.42 5.35
CA ALA A 51 10.81 -2.37 6.04
C ALA A 51 9.72 -2.93 5.10
N ALA A 52 9.09 -2.06 4.30
CA ALA A 52 8.12 -2.49 3.30
C ALA A 52 8.75 -3.34 2.18
N ALA A 53 9.97 -2.98 1.75
CA ALA A 53 10.71 -3.76 0.76
C ALA A 53 11.07 -5.15 1.29
N GLN A 54 11.57 -5.25 2.53
CA GLN A 54 11.89 -6.52 3.18
C GLN A 54 10.65 -7.41 3.34
N LYS A 55 9.53 -6.87 3.83
CA LYS A 55 8.27 -7.62 3.93
C LYS A 55 7.82 -8.18 2.57
N ARG A 56 7.91 -7.36 1.52
CA ARG A 56 7.58 -7.79 0.15
C ARG A 56 8.57 -8.82 -0.39
N ALA A 57 9.86 -8.68 -0.08
CA ALA A 57 10.88 -9.63 -0.49
C ALA A 57 10.67 -10.99 0.18
N ALA A 58 10.41 -11.04 1.48
CA ALA A 58 10.09 -12.26 2.22
C ALA A 58 8.85 -12.97 1.65
N ALA A 59 7.74 -12.23 1.47
CA ALA A 59 6.51 -12.80 0.90
C ALA A 59 6.66 -13.26 -0.56
N ARG A 60 7.62 -12.71 -1.31
CA ARG A 60 7.97 -13.18 -2.66
C ARG A 60 8.86 -14.41 -2.60
N TRP A 61 9.81 -14.45 -1.66
CA TRP A 61 10.71 -15.58 -1.46
C TRP A 61 9.94 -16.86 -1.16
N GLU A 62 8.99 -16.83 -0.22
CA GLU A 62 8.12 -17.97 0.11
C GLU A 62 7.35 -18.52 -1.10
N LYS A 63 7.03 -17.66 -2.08
CA LYS A 63 6.34 -18.06 -3.31
C LYS A 63 7.28 -18.59 -4.38
N LEU A 64 8.53 -18.13 -4.38
CA LEU A 64 9.53 -18.52 -5.37
C LEU A 64 10.21 -19.82 -4.99
N ASP A 65 10.45 -20.05 -3.70
CA ASP A 65 11.10 -21.25 -3.18
C ASP A 65 10.27 -21.94 -2.08
N PRO A 66 9.10 -22.51 -2.42
CA PRO A 66 8.28 -23.25 -1.46
C PRO A 66 8.96 -24.54 -0.97
N THR A 67 9.93 -25.03 -1.74
CA THR A 67 10.69 -26.25 -1.42
C THR A 67 11.86 -26.00 -0.47
N GLY A 68 12.20 -24.74 -0.17
CA GLY A 68 13.30 -24.39 0.73
C GLY A 68 14.68 -24.77 0.19
N LYS A 69 14.87 -24.73 -1.13
CA LYS A 69 16.16 -24.99 -1.80
C LYS A 69 17.21 -23.93 -1.44
N GLY A 70 16.80 -22.75 -0.99
CA GLY A 70 17.68 -21.63 -0.62
C GLY A 70 18.16 -20.79 -1.81
N PHE A 71 17.77 -21.15 -3.04
CA PHE A 71 18.08 -20.41 -4.26
C PHE A 71 16.99 -20.64 -5.31
N VAL A 72 16.92 -19.71 -6.28
CA VAL A 72 15.95 -19.73 -7.37
C VAL A 72 16.73 -19.57 -8.68
N THR A 73 16.48 -20.43 -9.67
CA THR A 73 17.13 -20.32 -10.97
C THR A 73 16.30 -19.49 -11.95
N LYS A 74 16.86 -19.21 -13.13
CA LYS A 74 16.12 -18.52 -14.20
C LYS A 74 14.92 -19.35 -14.66
N GLU A 75 15.08 -20.67 -14.70
CA GLU A 75 14.04 -21.63 -15.07
C GLU A 75 12.89 -21.63 -14.05
N ASP A 76 13.19 -21.56 -12.75
CA ASP A 76 12.16 -21.42 -11.70
C ASP A 76 11.35 -20.12 -11.90
N LEU A 77 12.02 -19.00 -12.18
CA LEU A 77 11.38 -17.70 -12.47
C LEU A 77 10.53 -17.74 -13.74
N GLU A 78 11.02 -18.40 -14.80
CA GLU A 78 10.28 -18.58 -16.05
C GLU A 78 9.04 -19.45 -15.85
N GLY A 79 9.13 -20.53 -15.08
CA GLY A 79 8.00 -21.38 -14.71
C GLY A 79 6.92 -20.61 -13.93
N VAL A 80 7.33 -19.77 -12.97
CA VAL A 80 6.41 -18.89 -12.23
C VAL A 80 5.75 -17.86 -13.15
N ARG A 81 6.52 -17.26 -14.08
CA ARG A 81 5.99 -16.30 -15.06
C ARG A 81 5.04 -16.95 -16.05
N ALA A 82 5.31 -18.17 -16.51
CA ALA A 82 4.44 -18.92 -17.41
C ALA A 82 3.08 -19.19 -16.73
N LYS A 83 3.08 -19.71 -15.50
CA LYS A 83 1.86 -19.90 -14.69
C LYS A 83 1.12 -18.59 -14.43
N ALA A 84 1.83 -17.49 -14.20
CA ALA A 84 1.23 -16.18 -14.03
C ALA A 84 0.56 -15.67 -15.32
N ARG A 85 1.18 -15.89 -16.48
CA ARG A 85 0.62 -15.54 -17.79
C ARG A 85 -0.63 -16.34 -18.10
N GLU A 86 -0.60 -17.66 -17.87
CA GLU A 86 -1.77 -18.53 -18.02
C GLU A 86 -2.94 -18.06 -17.16
N LYS A 87 -2.70 -17.80 -15.86
CA LYS A 87 -3.73 -17.24 -14.96
C LYS A 87 -4.24 -15.88 -15.42
N ALA A 88 -3.37 -15.02 -15.93
CA ALA A 88 -3.77 -13.71 -16.46
C ALA A 88 -4.66 -13.85 -17.71
N GLN A 89 -4.34 -14.78 -18.61
CA GLN A 89 -5.14 -15.11 -19.79
C GLN A 89 -6.51 -15.69 -19.39
N ALA A 90 -6.55 -16.62 -18.44
CA ALA A 90 -7.80 -17.18 -17.92
C ALA A 90 -8.69 -16.12 -17.26
N ARG A 91 -8.11 -15.15 -16.54
CA ARG A 91 -8.86 -14.02 -15.97
C ARG A 91 -9.41 -13.06 -17.03
N LYS A 92 -8.66 -12.83 -18.11
CA LYS A 92 -9.16 -12.05 -19.26
C LYS A 92 -10.31 -12.77 -19.94
N ALA A 93 -10.15 -14.05 -20.27
CA ALA A 93 -11.22 -14.87 -20.87
C ALA A 93 -12.51 -14.89 -20.04
N LYS A 94 -12.41 -14.94 -18.69
CA LYS A 94 -13.58 -14.84 -17.81
C LYS A 94 -14.20 -13.43 -17.75
N LYS A 95 -13.40 -12.38 -17.93
CA LYS A 95 -13.88 -10.99 -17.93
C LYS A 95 -14.54 -10.62 -19.25
N ASP A 96 -14.06 -11.21 -20.35
CA ASP A 96 -14.54 -10.98 -21.71
C ASP A 96 -15.69 -11.94 -22.07
N ALA A 97 -16.01 -12.93 -21.21
CA ALA A 97 -17.21 -13.74 -21.32
C ALA A 97 -18.44 -12.89 -20.94
N PRO A 98 -19.53 -12.90 -21.74
CA PRO A 98 -20.75 -12.17 -21.40
C PRO A 98 -21.27 -12.67 -20.06
N ALA A 99 -21.56 -11.73 -19.15
CA ALA A 99 -22.27 -12.06 -17.91
C ALA A 99 -23.60 -12.72 -18.29
N GLN A 100 -23.78 -13.98 -17.86
CA GLN A 100 -25.08 -14.63 -17.87
C GLN A 100 -25.94 -14.07 -16.73
#